data_AF-A0A1H4P9U2-F1
#
_entry.id   AF-A0A1H4P9U2-F1
#
_cell.length_a   1.000
_cell.length_b   1.000
_cell.length_c   1.000
_cell.angle_alpha   90.00
_cell.angle_beta   90.00
_cell.angle_gamma   90.00
#
_symmetry.space_group_name_H-M   'P 1'
#
loop_
_entity.id
_entity.type
_entity.pdbx_description
1 polymer ?
#
loop_
_entity_poly.entity_id
_entity_poly.type
_entity_poly.pdbx_seq_one_letter_code
_entity_poly.pdbx_strand_id
1 'polypeptide(L)'
;MDNKINEIRRKISTLRAEMSLVEASIRDQVNRDLDCSEASYRLMAMRAEVAELIGRWKAAGGGERLPTVRERLSRSFADRAVAAGKPAPDKSDKGKLSPGQSNARV
;
A
#
# COMPACT_ATOMS: atom_id res chain seq x y z
N MET A 1 -6.32 5.52 0.85
CA MET A 1 -5.42 6.23 -0.08
C MET A 1 -4.71 7.24 0.78
N ASP A 2 -3.52 6.89 1.25
CA ASP A 2 -2.99 7.53 2.46
C ASP A 2 -2.35 8.85 2.05
N ASN A 3 -2.99 9.96 2.45
CA ASN A 3 -2.61 11.32 2.06
C ASN A 3 -1.10 11.56 2.26
N LYS A 4 -0.56 10.99 3.34
CA LYS A 4 0.86 11.01 3.70
C LYS A 4 1.77 10.30 2.68
N ILE A 5 1.40 9.13 2.16
CA ILE A 5 2.19 8.41 1.14
C ILE A 5 2.22 9.22 -0.16
N ASN A 6 1.08 9.78 -0.56
CA ASN A 6 0.97 10.60 -1.76
C ASN A 6 1.79 11.90 -1.63
N GLU A 7 1.78 12.53 -0.45
CA GLU A 7 2.59 13.71 -0.17
C GLU A 7 4.09 13.42 -0.26
N ILE A 8 4.56 12.32 0.34
CA ILE A 8 5.97 11.91 0.25
C ILE A 8 6.35 11.66 -1.21
N ARG A 9 5.48 11.00 -1.99
CA ARG A 9 5.72 10.78 -3.43
C ARG A 9 5.85 12.11 -4.19
N ARG A 10 4.97 13.09 -3.94
CA ARG A 10 5.04 14.42 -4.56
C ARG A 10 6.36 15.12 -4.20
N LYS A 11 6.76 15.12 -2.93
CA LYS A 11 8.03 15.72 -2.49
C LYS A 11 9.23 15.08 -3.18
N ILE A 12 9.27 13.74 -3.26
CA ILE A 12 10.34 13.02 -3.98
C ILE A 12 10.37 13.44 -5.45
N SER A 13 9.22 13.54 -6.11
CA SER A 13 9.14 13.96 -7.52
C SER A 13 9.65 15.40 -7.73
N THR A 14 9.23 16.34 -6.89
CA THR A 14 9.69 17.73 -6.95
C THR A 14 11.19 17.83 -6.72
N LEU A 15 11.70 17.19 -5.65
CA LEU A 15 13.11 17.25 -5.30
C LEU A 15 14.01 16.64 -6.37
N ARG A 16 13.57 15.57 -7.04
CA ARG A 16 14.29 14.99 -8.19
C ARG A 16 14.34 15.93 -9.39
N ALA A 17 13.27 16.67 -9.66
CA ALA A 17 13.27 17.67 -10.74
C ALA A 17 14.25 18.82 -10.44
N GLU A 18 14.28 19.29 -9.19
CA GLU A 18 15.26 20.30 -8.74
C GLU A 18 16.70 19.79 -8.81
N MET A 19 16.93 18.52 -8.42
CA MET A 19 18.23 17.88 -8.57
C MET A 19 18.71 17.86 -10.02
N SER A 20 17.84 17.56 -10.98
CA SER A 20 18.21 17.59 -12.41
C SER A 20 18.62 18.98 -12.89
N LEU A 21 18.04 20.05 -12.34
CA LEU A 21 18.44 21.43 -12.65
C LEU A 21 19.82 21.75 -12.06
N VAL A 22 20.10 21.31 -10.82
CA VAL A 22 21.42 21.49 -10.21
C VAL A 22 22.49 20.66 -10.94
N GLU A 23 22.18 19.45 -11.38
CA GLU A 23 23.09 18.63 -12.20
C GLU A 23 23.37 19.27 -13.57
N ALA A 24 22.40 19.97 -14.16
CA ALA A 24 22.63 20.78 -15.37
C ALA A 24 23.56 21.96 -15.07
N SER A 25 23.33 22.68 -13.97
CA SER A 25 24.20 23.79 -13.54
C SER A 25 25.64 23.34 -13.29
N ILE A 26 25.85 22.17 -12.66
CA ILE A 26 27.19 21.62 -12.43
C ILE A 26 27.87 21.33 -13.78
N ARG A 27 27.16 20.72 -14.73
CA ARG A 27 27.70 20.48 -16.08
C ARG A 27 28.08 21.77 -16.79
N ASP A 28 27.25 22.82 -16.66
CA ASP A 28 27.56 24.13 -17.25
C ASP A 28 28.77 24.80 -16.61
N GLN A 29 28.94 24.68 -15.28
CA GLN A 29 30.13 25.18 -14.57
C GLN A 29 31.40 24.45 -15.02
N VAL A 30 31.35 23.11 -15.07
CA VAL A 30 32.47 22.28 -15.54
C VAL A 30 32.86 22.61 -16.98
N ASN A 31 31.88 22.77 -17.88
CA ASN A 31 32.12 23.13 -19.28
C ASN A 31 32.75 24.52 -19.46
N ARG A 32 32.72 25.36 -18.43
CA ARG A 32 33.30 26.71 -18.41
C ARG A 32 34.52 26.83 -17.51
N ASP A 33 35.03 25.70 -17.00
CA ASP A 33 36.14 25.64 -16.04
C ASP A 33 35.91 26.50 -14.78
N LEU A 34 34.65 26.60 -14.35
CA LEU A 34 34.24 27.30 -13.13
C LEU A 34 34.16 26.34 -11.93
N ASP A 35 34.34 26.88 -10.72
CA ASP A 35 34.13 26.11 -9.49
C ASP A 35 32.68 25.65 -9.35
N CYS A 36 32.49 24.35 -9.15
CA CYS A 36 31.18 23.71 -8.96
C CYS A 36 31.00 23.10 -7.56
N SER A 37 31.89 23.40 -6.62
CA SER A 37 31.90 22.81 -5.28
C SER A 37 30.58 23.07 -4.53
N GLU A 38 30.08 24.31 -4.54
CA GLU A 38 28.82 24.66 -3.89
C GLU A 38 27.61 23.92 -4.48
N ALA A 39 27.49 23.92 -5.81
CA ALA A 39 26.42 23.22 -6.51
C ALA A 39 26.47 21.70 -6.24
N SER A 40 27.68 21.14 -6.14
CA SER A 40 27.91 19.74 -5.78
C SER A 40 27.50 19.42 -4.35
N TYR A 41 27.83 20.28 -3.37
CA TYR A 41 27.36 20.12 -1.99
C TYR A 41 25.85 20.17 -1.90
N ARG A 42 25.21 21.11 -2.60
CA ARG A 42 23.75 21.21 -2.67
C ARG A 42 23.13 19.94 -3.28
N LEU A 43 23.72 19.40 -4.34
CA LEU A 43 23.26 18.15 -4.94
C LEU A 43 23.36 16.97 -3.95
N MET A 44 24.45 16.86 -3.20
CA MET A 44 24.59 15.81 -2.19
C MET A 44 23.57 15.96 -1.06
N ALA A 45 23.29 17.18 -0.61
CA ALA A 45 22.27 17.44 0.40
C ALA A 45 20.87 17.01 -0.08
N MET A 46 20.49 17.37 -1.31
CA MET A 46 19.21 16.92 -1.90
C MET A 46 19.14 15.40 -2.06
N ARG A 47 20.26 14.74 -2.42
CA ARG A 47 20.34 13.27 -2.48
C ARG A 47 20.08 12.63 -1.12
N ALA A 48 20.63 13.20 -0.05
CA ALA A 48 20.38 12.74 1.32
C ALA A 48 18.91 12.89 1.71
N GLU A 49 18.28 14.01 1.37
CA GLU A 49 16.85 14.24 1.63
C GLU A 49 15.96 13.26 0.84
N VAL A 50 16.26 13.00 -0.44
CA VAL A 50 15.55 11.96 -1.22
C VAL A 50 15.67 10.59 -0.54
N ALA A 51 16.86 10.23 -0.07
CA ALA A 51 17.08 8.95 0.62
C ALA A 51 16.24 8.86 1.90
N GLU A 52 16.16 9.94 2.68
CA GLU A 52 15.33 10.01 3.87
C GLU A 52 13.83 9.89 3.54
N LEU A 53 13.35 10.62 2.53
CA LEU A 53 11.96 10.53 2.07
C LEU A 53 11.60 9.13 1.58
N ILE A 54 12.51 8.44 0.88
CA ILE A 54 12.32 7.04 0.48
C ILE A 54 12.24 6.14 1.72
N GLY A 55 13.08 6.36 2.73
CA GLY A 55 13.01 5.64 4.01
C GLY A 55 11.64 5.80 4.68
N ARG A 56 11.17 7.06 4.79
CA ARG A 56 9.84 7.38 5.34
C ARG A 56 8.70 6.78 4.51
N TRP A 57 8.82 6.80 3.18
CA TRP A 57 7.85 6.19 2.26
C TRP A 57 7.75 4.68 2.46
N LYS A 58 8.89 3.98 2.60
CA LYS A 58 8.93 2.55 2.92
C LYS A 58 8.31 2.26 4.28
N ALA A 59 8.68 3.02 5.31
CA ALA A 59 8.12 2.88 6.66
C ALA A 59 6.61 3.14 6.72
N ALA A 60 6.08 3.96 5.82
CA ALA A 60 4.65 4.21 5.67
C ALA A 60 3.90 3.11 4.88
N GLY A 61 4.54 1.99 4.54
CA GLY A 61 3.92 0.90 3.77
C GLY A 61 3.88 1.15 2.26
N GLY A 62 4.59 2.16 1.75
CA GLY A 62 4.65 2.45 0.32
C GLY A 62 5.32 1.35 -0.51
N GLY A 63 6.22 0.57 0.10
CA GLY A 63 6.88 -0.58 -0.53
C GLY A 63 6.11 -1.89 -0.46
N GLU A 64 5.01 -1.95 0.29
CA GLU A 64 4.17 -3.13 0.39
C GLU A 64 3.41 -3.34 -0.94
N ARG A 65 3.23 -4.60 -1.37
CA ARG A 65 2.43 -4.90 -2.57
C ARG A 65 1.02 -4.35 -2.36
N LEU A 66 0.64 -3.35 -3.17
CA LEU A 66 -0.73 -2.84 -3.17
C LEU A 66 -1.70 -3.98 -3.52
N PRO A 67 -2.82 -4.14 -2.78
CA PRO A 67 -3.79 -5.16 -3.10
C PRO A 67 -4.35 -4.93 -4.52
N THR A 68 -4.47 -6.01 -5.29
CA THR A 68 -5.05 -5.94 -6.64
C THR A 68 -6.49 -5.46 -6.59
N VAL A 69 -7.03 -4.97 -7.72
CA VAL A 69 -8.45 -4.55 -7.80
C VAL A 69 -9.37 -5.66 -7.29
N ARG A 70 -9.10 -6.92 -7.66
CA ARG A 70 -9.84 -8.10 -7.21
C ARG A 70 -9.76 -8.29 -5.69
N GLU A 71 -8.56 -8.19 -5.11
CA GLU A 71 -8.34 -8.30 -3.66
C GLU A 71 -9.03 -7.19 -2.87
N ARG A 72 -9.09 -5.97 -3.43
CA ARG A 72 -9.82 -4.84 -2.83
C ARG A 72 -11.32 -5.09 -2.84
N LEU A 73 -11.87 -5.50 -3.99
CA LEU A 73 -13.29 -5.79 -4.13
C LEU A 73 -13.69 -6.94 -3.20
N SER A 74 -12.93 -8.04 -3.16
CA SER A 74 -13.25 -9.19 -2.30
C SER A 74 -13.23 -8.84 -0.81
N ARG A 75 -12.32 -7.96 -0.36
CA ARG A 75 -12.33 -7.43 1.02
C ARG A 75 -13.57 -6.58 1.28
N SER A 76 -13.93 -5.67 0.38
CA SER A 76 -15.16 -4.87 0.53
C SER A 76 -16.43 -5.71 0.58
N PHE A 77 -16.49 -6.80 -0.17
CA PHE A 77 -17.60 -7.76 -0.08
C PHE A 77 -17.59 -8.55 1.22
N ALA A 78 -16.41 -8.97 1.70
CA ALA A 78 -16.26 -9.65 2.99
C ALA A 78 -16.65 -8.73 4.17
N ASP A 79 -16.19 -7.49 4.18
CA ASP A 79 -16.52 -6.50 5.21
C ASP A 79 -18.03 -6.20 5.24
N ARG A 80 -18.67 -6.10 4.07
CA ARG A 80 -20.13 -5.96 3.95
C ARG A 80 -20.88 -7.23 4.39
N ALA A 81 -20.32 -8.41 4.15
CA ALA A 81 -20.91 -9.68 4.60
C ALA A 81 -20.75 -9.91 6.11
N VAL A 82 -19.73 -9.32 6.74
CA VAL A 82 -19.56 -9.30 8.21
C VAL A 82 -20.51 -8.28 8.84
N ALA A 83 -20.71 -7.12 8.21
CA ALA A 83 -21.69 -6.13 8.67
C ALA A 83 -23.15 -6.60 8.50
N ALA A 84 -23.44 -7.37 7.46
CA ALA A 84 -24.71 -8.07 7.27
C ALA A 84 -24.64 -9.43 7.96
N GLY A 85 -24.65 -9.44 9.30
CA GLY A 85 -24.51 -10.64 10.13
C GLY A 85 -25.27 -11.84 9.56
N LYS A 86 -24.54 -12.86 9.10
CA LYS A 86 -25.14 -14.17 8.82
C LYS A 86 -25.47 -14.81 10.17
N PRO A 87 -26.74 -15.13 10.47
CA PRO A 87 -27.00 -16.07 11.57
C PRO A 87 -26.44 -17.43 11.12
N ALA A 88 -25.66 -18.05 12.00
CA ALA A 88 -25.30 -19.46 11.85
C ALA A 88 -26.59 -20.30 11.79
N PRO A 89 -26.66 -21.38 10.99
CA PRO A 89 -27.75 -22.33 11.15
C PRO A 89 -27.58 -23.04 12.49
N ASP A 90 -28.42 -22.67 13.45
CA ASP A 90 -28.58 -23.34 14.72
C ASP A 90 -28.96 -24.81 14.48
N LYS A 91 -28.09 -25.72 14.92
CA LYS A 91 -28.36 -27.16 14.97
C LYS A 91 -28.66 -27.50 16.42
N SER A 92 -29.93 -27.45 16.80
CA SER A 92 -30.53 -27.93 18.06
C SER A 92 -32.06 -27.84 17.87
N ASP A 93 -32.96 -28.73 18.27
CA ASP A 93 -32.97 -30.03 18.95
C ASP A 93 -34.42 -30.61 18.78
N LYS A 94 -34.54 -31.88 18.38
CA LYS A 94 -35.41 -32.94 18.99
C LYS A 94 -36.95 -32.78 19.16
N GLY A 95 -37.68 -33.82 18.70
CA GLY A 95 -39.04 -34.17 19.19
C GLY A 95 -39.88 -35.00 18.18
N LYS A 96 -39.62 -36.29 17.97
CA LYS A 96 -40.31 -37.49 18.53
C LYS A 96 -41.81 -37.62 18.18
N LEU A 97 -42.17 -38.71 17.47
CA LEU A 97 -43.23 -39.69 17.83
C LEU A 97 -43.43 -40.74 16.69
N SER A 98 -43.15 -42.01 16.98
CA SER A 98 -43.68 -43.17 16.24
C SER A 98 -45.06 -43.56 16.79
N PRO A 99 -45.90 -44.28 16.02
CA PRO A 99 -45.94 -45.75 16.10
C PRO A 99 -46.06 -46.38 14.68
N GLY A 100 -45.37 -47.46 14.34
CA GLY A 100 -45.62 -48.81 14.85
C GLY A 100 -46.49 -49.58 13.85
N GLN A 101 -45.89 -50.40 12.98
CA GLN A 101 -46.53 -51.61 12.47
C GLN A 101 -45.48 -52.58 11.89
N SER A 102 -45.50 -53.76 12.49
CA SER A 102 -44.69 -54.96 12.29
C SER A 102 -45.16 -55.80 11.11
N ASN A 103 -44.25 -56.57 10.49
CA ASN A 103 -44.33 -58.02 10.17
C ASN A 103 -43.19 -58.36 9.17
N ALA A 104 -42.21 -59.20 9.53
CA ALA A 104 -42.12 -60.65 9.22
C ALA A 104 -42.28 -60.95 7.72
N ARG A 105 -41.41 -61.67 7.00
CA ARG A 105 -40.92 -63.03 7.26
C ARG A 105 -39.94 -63.47 6.13
N VAL A 106 -38.94 -64.28 6.51
CA VAL A 106 -38.19 -65.37 5.79
C VAL A 106 -37.68 -65.12 4.37
#